data_AF-A0A0F9SAH2-F1
#
_entry.id   AF-A0A0F9SAH2-F1
#
_cell.length_a   1.000
_cell.length_b   1.000
_cell.length_c   1.000
_cell.angle_alpha   90.00
_cell.angle_beta   90.00
_cell.angle_gamma   90.00
#
_symmetry.space_group_name_H-M   'P 1'
#
loop_
_entity.id
_entity.type
_entity.pdbx_description
1 polymer ?
#
loop_
_entity_poly.entity_id
_entity_poly.type
_entity_poly.pdbx_seq_one_letter_code
_entity_poly.pdbx_strand_id
1 'polypeptide(L)'
;MGIKLRGPEPGRNDLCPCNSGLKFKLCHGDPGKAAACDRIAFEHMSILIAREQHKRKILSDEQFKLFMAKYKPDAVPEPVTFRDVGELLDRAGLKRCDCGTPIPDSCEVCIKCKRVK
;
A
#
# COMPACT_ATOMS: atom_id res chain seq x y z
N MET A 1 25.71 20.87 -3.55
CA MET A 1 24.96 20.79 -4.82
C MET A 1 25.02 19.35 -5.31
N GLY A 2 23.90 18.62 -5.27
CA GLY A 2 23.84 17.19 -5.63
C GLY A 2 23.78 16.97 -7.14
N ILE A 3 24.45 15.92 -7.61
CA ILE A 3 24.52 15.51 -9.02
C ILE A 3 23.11 15.09 -9.49
N LYS A 4 22.47 15.91 -10.31
CA LYS A 4 21.18 15.57 -10.96
C LYS A 4 21.44 14.74 -12.22
N LEU A 5 21.59 13.43 -12.07
CA LEU A 5 21.39 12.48 -13.17
C LEU A 5 19.90 12.16 -13.28
N ARG A 6 19.08 13.08 -13.77
CA ARG A 6 17.73 12.74 -14.21
C ARG A 6 17.49 13.43 -15.55
N GLY A 7 17.14 12.62 -16.55
CA GLY A 7 16.54 13.13 -17.79
C GLY A 7 15.26 13.93 -17.49
N PRO A 8 14.59 14.46 -18.52
CA PRO A 8 13.34 15.19 -18.33
C PRO A 8 12.37 14.36 -17.48
N GLU A 9 11.75 14.99 -16.48
CA GLU A 9 10.74 14.32 -15.67
C GLU A 9 9.62 13.83 -16.60
N PRO A 10 9.23 12.54 -16.51
CA PRO A 10 8.21 11.98 -17.38
C PRO A 10 6.91 12.76 -17.20
N GLY A 11 6.26 13.09 -18.33
CA GLY A 11 4.95 13.70 -18.31
C GLY A 11 3.93 12.78 -17.64
N ARG A 12 2.87 13.37 -17.08
CA ARG A 12 1.84 12.63 -16.31
C ARG A 12 1.24 11.44 -17.07
N ASN A 13 1.11 11.53 -18.39
CA ASN A 13 0.53 10.48 -19.24
C ASN A 13 1.57 9.61 -19.94
N ASP A 14 2.86 9.91 -19.78
CA ASP A 14 3.95 9.15 -20.41
C ASP A 14 4.11 7.80 -19.72
N LEU A 15 4.77 6.86 -20.40
CA LEU A 15 5.14 5.60 -19.78
C LEU A 15 6.10 5.84 -18.61
N CYS A 16 5.86 5.14 -17.51
CA CYS A 16 6.70 5.27 -16.33
C CYS A 16 8.11 4.70 -16.62
N PRO A 17 9.19 5.41 -16.24
CA PRO A 17 10.58 5.00 -16.53
C PRO A 17 11.05 3.75 -15.78
N CYS A 18 10.21 3.17 -14.91
CA CYS A 18 10.50 1.93 -14.18
C CYS A 18 10.19 0.65 -14.99
N ASN A 19 9.81 0.79 -16.27
CA ASN A 19 9.46 -0.32 -17.17
C ASN A 19 8.30 -1.21 -16.71
N SER A 20 7.39 -0.69 -15.87
CA SER A 20 6.18 -1.40 -15.45
C SER A 20 5.10 -1.52 -16.54
N GLY A 21 5.25 -0.80 -17.66
CA GLY A 21 4.23 -0.65 -18.70
C GLY A 21 3.06 0.26 -18.31
N LEU A 22 3.06 0.82 -17.10
CA LEU A 22 2.02 1.75 -16.62
C LEU A 22 2.34 3.20 -16.99
N LYS A 23 1.30 4.02 -17.16
CA LYS A 23 1.45 5.49 -17.24
C LYS A 23 2.01 6.04 -15.93
N PHE A 24 2.81 7.10 -15.98
CA PHE A 24 3.46 7.68 -14.82
C PHE A 24 2.48 7.98 -13.68
N LYS A 25 1.34 8.62 -13.97
CA LYS A 25 0.28 8.93 -12.98
C LYS A 25 -0.37 7.72 -12.28
N LEU A 26 -0.22 6.51 -12.81
CA LEU A 26 -0.76 5.27 -12.21
C LEU A 26 0.35 4.44 -11.55
N CYS A 27 1.59 4.93 -11.57
CA CYS A 27 2.78 4.29 -11.06
C CYS A 27 3.49 5.24 -10.09
N HIS A 28 4.68 5.74 -10.41
CA HIS A 28 5.45 6.63 -9.52
C HIS A 28 4.87 8.05 -9.38
N GLY A 29 3.94 8.44 -10.23
CA GLY A 29 3.19 9.70 -10.13
C GLY A 29 1.86 9.57 -9.37
N ASP A 30 1.56 8.41 -8.80
CA ASP A 30 0.38 8.21 -7.96
C ASP A 30 0.73 8.55 -6.49
N PRO A 31 0.15 9.62 -5.90
CA PRO A 31 0.50 10.05 -4.55
C PRO A 31 0.10 9.05 -3.47
N GLY A 32 -0.98 8.28 -3.69
CA GLY A 32 -1.43 7.26 -2.75
C GLY A 32 -0.45 6.07 -2.71
N LYS A 33 0.01 5.63 -3.88
CA LYS A 33 1.05 4.59 -3.97
C LYS A 33 2.40 5.06 -3.45
N ALA A 34 2.78 6.30 -3.73
CA ALA A 34 4.01 6.89 -3.20
C ALA A 34 3.99 6.88 -1.67
N ALA A 35 2.93 7.41 -1.05
CA ALA A 35 2.78 7.41 0.41
C ALA A 35 2.80 5.99 1.01
N ALA A 36 2.15 5.02 0.35
CA ALA A 36 2.18 3.63 0.79
C ALA A 36 3.59 3.03 0.72
N CYS A 37 4.33 3.27 -0.37
CA CYS A 37 5.71 2.82 -0.51
C CYS A 37 6.62 3.48 0.52
N ASP A 38 6.48 4.78 0.76
CA ASP A 38 7.28 5.53 1.73
C ASP A 38 7.09 4.97 3.15
N ARG A 39 5.85 4.62 3.53
CA ARG A 39 5.57 3.98 4.82
C ARG A 39 6.30 2.65 4.96
N ILE A 40 6.18 1.77 3.96
CA ILE A 40 6.82 0.46 3.97
C ILE A 40 8.35 0.59 3.97
N ALA A 41 8.90 1.50 3.17
CA ALA A 41 10.33 1.78 3.14
C ALA A 41 10.84 2.28 4.49
N PHE A 42 10.11 3.20 5.14
CA PHE A 42 10.44 3.70 6.47
C PHE A 42 10.41 2.58 7.52
N GLU A 43 9.36 1.75 7.53
CA GLU A 43 9.25 0.60 8.44
C GLU A 43 10.44 -0.35 8.27
N HIS A 44 10.73 -0.79 7.04
CA HIS A 44 11.86 -1.68 6.76
C HIS A 44 13.21 -1.05 7.13
N MET A 45 13.42 0.22 6.79
CA MET A 45 14.66 0.92 7.08
C MET A 45 14.86 1.08 8.60
N SER A 46 13.78 1.36 9.35
CA SER A 46 13.84 1.45 10.81
C SER A 46 14.26 0.12 11.47
N ILE A 47 13.78 -1.02 10.94
CA ILE A 47 14.18 -2.35 11.39
C ILE A 47 15.67 -2.59 11.13
N LEU A 48 16.15 -2.26 9.93
CA LEU A 48 17.57 -2.40 9.57
C LEU A 48 18.47 -1.54 10.44
N ILE A 49 18.09 -0.28 10.68
CA ILE A 49 18.82 0.64 11.55
C ILE A 49 18.88 0.10 12.98
N ALA A 50 17.75 -0.36 13.54
CA ALA A 50 17.70 -0.91 14.89
C ALA A 50 18.59 -2.17 15.03
N ARG A 51 18.60 -3.05 14.02
CA ARG A 51 19.51 -4.21 13.98
C ARG A 51 20.97 -3.78 13.98
N GLU A 52 21.33 -2.76 13.22
CA GLU A 52 22.70 -2.25 13.17
C GLU A 52 23.12 -1.55 14.47
N GLN A 53 22.21 -0.79 15.10
CA GLN A 53 22.44 -0.16 16.40
C GLN A 53 22.62 -1.19 17.53
N HIS A 54 21.87 -2.28 17.50
CA HIS A 54 22.01 -3.38 18.46
C HIS A 54 23.38 -4.09 18.32
N LYS A 55 23.81 -4.39 17.09
CA LYS A 55 25.17 -4.94 16.83
C LYS A 55 26.28 -4.05 17.36
N ARG A 56 26.11 -2.73 17.24
CA ARG A 56 27.05 -1.72 17.74
C ARG A 56 26.92 -1.44 19.25
N LYS A 57 26.04 -2.16 19.94
CA LYS A 57 25.74 -1.98 21.38
C LYS A 57 25.27 -0.56 21.73
N ILE A 58 24.65 0.15 20.79
CA ILE A 58 24.03 1.46 21.00
C ILE A 58 22.66 1.27 21.67
N LEU A 59 21.91 0.26 21.23
CA LEU A 59 20.67 -0.21 21.87
C LEU A 59 20.99 -1.38 22.79
N SER A 60 20.41 -1.38 23.98
CA SER A 60 20.42 -2.58 24.85
C SER A 60 19.55 -3.69 24.26
N ASP A 61 19.79 -4.93 24.69
CA ASP A 61 18.98 -6.10 24.29
C ASP A 61 17.49 -5.90 24.60
N GLU A 62 17.16 -5.28 25.73
CA GLU A 62 15.77 -5.01 26.13
C GLU A 62 15.12 -3.97 25.22
N GLN A 63 15.83 -2.87 24.94
CA GLN A 63 15.33 -1.82 24.04
C GLN A 63 15.14 -2.36 22.62
N PHE A 64 16.07 -3.20 22.16
CA PHE A 64 15.96 -3.86 20.86
C PHE A 64 14.75 -4.81 20.80
N LYS A 65 14.55 -5.64 21.83
CA LYS A 65 13.38 -6.53 21.92
C LYS A 65 12.06 -5.75 21.92
N LEU A 66 11.97 -4.66 22.69
CA LEU A 66 10.79 -3.80 22.72
C LEU A 66 10.51 -3.16 21.36
N PHE A 67 11.55 -2.68 20.67
CA PHE A 67 11.41 -2.14 19.32
C PHE A 67 10.91 -3.21 18.34
N MET A 68 11.51 -4.41 18.36
CA MET A 68 11.13 -5.52 17.48
C MET A 68 9.79 -6.15 17.85
N ALA A 69 9.25 -5.94 19.06
CA ALA A 69 7.90 -6.41 19.37
C ALA A 69 6.82 -5.60 18.62
N LYS A 70 7.12 -4.33 18.28
CA LYS A 70 6.21 -3.43 17.56
C LYS A 70 6.09 -3.78 16.08
N TYR A 71 7.21 -4.11 15.45
CA TYR A 71 7.26 -4.46 14.03
C TYR A 71 7.36 -5.98 13.97
N LYS A 72 6.39 -6.71 13.42
CA LYS A 72 6.53 -8.15 13.21
C LYS A 72 7.24 -8.37 11.86
N PRO A 73 8.59 -8.33 11.77
CA PRO A 73 9.29 -8.26 10.49
C PRO A 73 9.07 -9.50 9.60
N ASP A 74 8.76 -10.64 10.22
CA ASP A 74 8.60 -11.92 9.53
C ASP A 74 7.12 -12.33 9.42
N ALA A 75 6.18 -11.48 9.83
CA ALA A 75 4.77 -11.71 9.59
C ALA A 75 4.52 -11.54 8.09
N VAL A 76 4.42 -12.65 7.37
CA VAL A 76 3.82 -12.66 6.04
C VAL A 76 2.41 -12.10 6.21
N PRO A 77 2.04 -10.97 5.58
CA PRO A 77 0.68 -10.49 5.65
C PRO A 77 -0.23 -11.61 5.15
N GLU A 78 -1.23 -11.98 5.97
CA GLU A 78 -2.18 -13.01 5.56
C GLU A 78 -2.82 -12.58 4.23
N PRO A 79 -2.92 -13.50 3.25
CA PRO A 79 -3.47 -13.17 1.95
C PRO A 79 -4.91 -12.69 2.11
N VAL A 80 -5.20 -11.50 1.60
CA VAL A 80 -6.57 -10.96 1.60
C VAL A 80 -7.42 -11.79 0.63
N THR A 81 -8.42 -12.48 1.17
CA THR A 81 -9.36 -13.29 0.38
C THR A 81 -10.54 -12.44 -0.11
N PHE A 82 -11.27 -12.94 -1.11
CA PHE A 82 -12.53 -12.31 -1.55
C PHE A 82 -13.56 -12.21 -0.43
N ARG A 83 -13.52 -13.12 0.56
CA ARG A 83 -14.39 -13.09 1.72
C ARG A 83 -14.07 -11.90 2.62
N ASP A 84 -12.79 -11.63 2.87
CA ASP A 84 -12.34 -10.49 3.70
C ASP A 84 -12.79 -9.15 3.09
N VAL A 85 -12.70 -9.04 1.76
CA VAL A 85 -13.21 -7.87 1.02
C VAL A 85 -14.74 -7.78 1.16
N GLY A 86 -15.45 -8.90 1.05
CA GLY A 86 -16.91 -8.94 1.24
C GLY A 86 -17.34 -8.47 2.62
N GLU A 87 -16.71 -8.99 3.68
CA GLU A 87 -16.99 -8.61 5.07
C GLU A 87 -16.72 -7.12 5.34
N LEU A 88 -15.64 -6.58 4.76
CA LEU A 88 -15.34 -5.14 4.84
C LEU A 88 -16.43 -4.28 4.19
N LEU A 89 -16.90 -4.68 3.01
CA LEU A 89 -17.94 -3.95 2.29
C LEU A 89 -19.30 -4.05 3.00
N ASP A 90 -19.57 -5.19 3.67
CA ASP A 90 -20.76 -5.36 4.50
C ASP A 90 -20.74 -4.46 5.74
N ARG A 91 -19.59 -4.37 6.42
CA ARG A 91 -19.41 -3.46 7.56
C ARG A 91 -19.51 -1.99 7.17
N ALA A 92 -19.13 -1.64 5.94
CA ALA A 92 -19.31 -0.30 5.40
C ALA A 92 -20.79 0.03 5.09
N GLY A 93 -21.73 -0.89 5.28
CA GLY A 93 -23.17 -0.66 5.11
C GLY A 93 -23.62 -0.56 3.65
N LEU A 94 -22.80 -1.05 2.71
CA LEU A 94 -23.09 -0.93 1.29
C LEU A 94 -24.31 -1.76 0.89
N LYS A 95 -25.25 -1.14 0.17
CA LYS A 95 -26.42 -1.84 -0.37
C LYS A 95 -25.95 -2.91 -1.37
N ARG A 96 -26.36 -4.17 -1.21
CA ARG A 96 -26.08 -5.21 -2.20
C ARG A 96 -27.15 -5.30 -3.29
N CYS A 97 -26.75 -5.56 -4.52
CA CYS A 97 -27.62 -6.00 -5.61
C CYS A 97 -28.06 -7.45 -5.38
N ASP A 98 -29.15 -7.89 -6.01
CA ASP A 98 -29.61 -9.29 -5.99
C ASP A 98 -28.55 -10.28 -6.47
N CYS A 99 -27.67 -9.84 -7.39
CA CYS A 99 -26.54 -10.64 -7.84
C CYS A 99 -25.35 -10.64 -6.85
N GLY A 100 -25.55 -10.19 -5.61
CA GLY A 100 -24.59 -10.21 -4.50
C GLY A 100 -23.53 -9.11 -4.53
N THR A 101 -23.49 -8.29 -5.58
CA THR A 101 -22.47 -7.23 -5.75
C THR A 101 -22.82 -6.01 -4.89
N PRO A 102 -21.91 -5.51 -4.04
CA PRO A 102 -22.13 -4.27 -3.29
C PRO A 102 -22.20 -3.07 -4.24
N ILE A 103 -23.16 -2.19 -3.99
CA ILE A 103 -23.45 -0.98 -4.74
C ILE A 103 -23.01 0.20 -3.84
N PRO A 104 -21.94 0.93 -4.21
CA PRO A 104 -21.57 2.20 -3.59
C PRO A 104 -22.73 3.19 -3.59
N ASP A 105 -22.85 4.01 -2.56
CA ASP A 105 -23.91 5.03 -2.50
C ASP A 105 -23.85 6.04 -3.66
N SER A 106 -22.68 6.18 -4.29
CA SER A 106 -22.47 6.99 -5.50
C SER A 106 -22.98 6.34 -6.79
N CYS A 107 -23.47 5.10 -6.73
CA CYS A 107 -23.92 4.33 -7.89
C CYS A 107 -25.38 3.92 -7.72
N GLU A 108 -26.23 4.32 -8.67
CA GLU A 108 -27.65 3.92 -8.68
C GLU A 108 -27.88 2.52 -9.28
N VAL A 109 -26.89 2.03 -10.04
CA VAL A 109 -26.96 0.75 -10.75
C VAL A 109 -25.84 -0.18 -10.36
N CYS A 110 -26.14 -1.48 -10.34
CA CYS A 110 -25.13 -2.52 -10.15
C CYS A 110 -24.14 -2.54 -11.31
N ILE A 111 -22.85 -2.38 -11.03
CA ILE A 111 -21.79 -2.37 -12.06
C ILE A 111 -21.74 -3.71 -12.83
N LYS A 112 -22.00 -4.83 -12.16
CA LYS A 112 -21.95 -6.17 -12.77
C LYS A 112 -23.18 -6.45 -13.63
N CYS A 113 -24.35 -6.16 -13.09
CA CYS A 113 -25.63 -6.59 -13.66
C CYS A 113 -26.30 -5.48 -14.51
N LYS A 114 -25.77 -4.24 -14.45
CA LYS A 114 -26.31 -3.02 -15.08
C LYS A 114 -27.78 -2.75 -14.79
N ARG A 115 -28.30 -3.34 -13.70
CA ARG A 115 -29.67 -3.15 -13.23
C ARG A 115 -29.66 -2.16 -12.07
N VAL A 116 -30.64 -1.26 -12.07
CA VAL A 116 -31.00 -0.48 -10.88
C VAL A 116 -31.45 -1.49 -9.83
N LYS A 117 -31.05 -1.27 -8.57
CA LYS A 117 -31.56 -2.08 -7.47
C LYS A 117 -33.08 -1.96 -7.38
#